data_AF-A0A9P5TVX7-F1
#
_entry.id   AF-A0A9P5TVX7-F1
#
_cell.length_a   1.000
_cell.length_b   1.000
_cell.length_c   1.000
_cell.angle_alpha   90.00
_cell.angle_beta   90.00
_cell.angle_gamma   90.00
#
_symmetry.space_group_name_H-M   'P 1'
#
loop_
_entity.id
_entity.type
_entity.pdbx_description
1 polymer ?
#
loop_
_entity_poly.entity_id
_entity_poly.type
_entity_poly.pdbx_seq_one_letter_code
_entity_poly.pdbx_strand_id
1 'polypeptide(L)'
;LGESDIDMIKFFKLKVKNRLTCETYNDFRHFFGHKSNVESEWKVIYLAEVEDVWYDCCIKSCMAFTGEYVDLEHCALCNELHKDTHGKSHWCFGYIPHILRLKGLYKSKRIASLMLYRHNFEASTTSISDVFDADGYRQLLDCKVKVDGCELPHSYFSEKHDVALSVFVDTYTVFH
;
A
#
# COMPACT_ATOMS: atom_id res chain seq x y z
N LEU A 1 -5.70 -20.44 12.57
CA LEU A 1 -4.55 -19.90 13.34
C LEU A 1 -4.31 -20.82 14.50
N GLY A 2 -3.10 -21.39 14.60
CA GLY A 2 -2.69 -22.16 15.76
C GLY A 2 -2.34 -21.26 16.94
N GLU A 3 -2.16 -21.85 18.12
CA GLU A 3 -1.75 -21.12 19.33
C GLU A 3 -0.38 -20.43 19.16
N SER A 4 0.54 -21.10 18.48
CA SER A 4 1.84 -20.55 18.07
C SER A 4 1.72 -19.28 17.23
N ASP A 5 0.80 -19.26 16.26
CA ASP A 5 0.60 -18.11 15.38
C ASP A 5 0.10 -16.90 16.19
N ILE A 6 -0.77 -17.15 17.16
CA ILE A 6 -1.32 -16.12 18.04
C ILE A 6 -0.23 -15.51 18.91
N ASP A 7 0.64 -16.34 19.50
CA ASP A 7 1.75 -15.85 20.33
C ASP A 7 2.78 -15.08 19.52
N MET A 8 3.05 -15.50 18.29
CA MET A 8 3.88 -14.77 17.35
C MET A 8 3.29 -13.37 17.03
N ILE A 9 1.97 -13.29 16.77
CA ILE A 9 1.28 -12.01 16.54
C ILE A 9 1.35 -11.11 17.79
N LYS A 10 1.15 -11.66 18.99
CA LYS A 10 1.27 -10.90 20.25
C LYS A 10 2.70 -10.37 20.46
N PHE A 11 3.71 -11.18 20.18
CA PHE A 11 5.11 -10.78 20.33
C PHE A 11 5.49 -9.69 19.31
N PHE A 12 5.05 -9.83 18.06
CA PHE A 12 5.20 -8.78 17.06
C PHE A 12 4.50 -7.47 17.46
N LYS A 13 3.29 -7.56 18.02
CA LYS A 13 2.60 -6.39 18.59
C LYS A 13 3.41 -5.74 19.72
N LEU A 14 4.06 -6.52 20.58
CA LEU A 14 4.94 -6.01 21.63
C LEU A 14 6.15 -5.27 21.03
N LYS A 15 6.79 -5.84 20.00
CA LYS A 15 7.88 -5.18 19.26
C LYS A 15 7.43 -3.82 18.74
N VAL A 16 6.34 -3.78 17.96
CA VAL A 16 5.85 -2.55 17.31
C VAL A 16 5.45 -1.50 18.34
N LYS A 17 4.71 -1.91 19.39
CA LYS A 17 4.24 -1.00 20.43
C LYS A 17 5.39 -0.35 21.19
N ASN A 18 6.45 -1.10 21.47
CA ASN A 18 7.58 -0.62 22.29
C ASN A 18 8.81 -0.24 21.46
N ARG A 19 8.72 -0.23 20.12
CA ARG A 19 9.82 0.07 19.20
C ARG A 19 11.07 -0.78 19.48
N LEU A 20 10.90 -2.07 19.80
CA LEU A 20 12.04 -2.96 20.01
C LEU A 20 12.83 -3.09 18.70
N THR A 21 14.16 -3.07 18.80
CA THR A 21 15.03 -3.23 17.63
C THR A 21 14.96 -4.67 17.10
N CYS A 22 15.39 -4.88 15.85
CA CYS A 22 15.52 -6.23 15.30
C CYS A 22 16.53 -7.06 16.09
N GLU A 23 17.58 -6.43 16.63
CA GLU A 23 18.56 -7.09 17.51
C GLU A 23 17.90 -7.61 18.78
N THR A 24 17.16 -6.76 19.52
CA THR A 24 16.42 -7.19 20.71
C THR A 24 15.40 -8.27 20.39
N TYR A 25 14.73 -8.20 19.24
CA TYR A 25 13.80 -9.24 18.80
C TYR A 25 14.51 -10.60 18.60
N ASN A 26 15.68 -10.58 17.94
CA ASN A 26 16.48 -11.77 17.69
C ASN A 26 17.10 -12.32 18.99
N ASP A 27 17.54 -11.46 19.91
CA ASP A 27 18.00 -11.85 21.24
C ASP A 27 16.89 -12.56 22.00
N PHE A 28 15.68 -12.02 22.00
CA PHE A 28 14.53 -12.68 22.63
C PHE A 28 14.26 -14.05 22.03
N ARG A 29 14.29 -14.17 20.71
CA ARG A 29 14.14 -15.45 20.03
C ARG A 29 15.26 -16.42 20.40
N HIS A 30 16.50 -15.95 20.48
CA HIS A 30 17.66 -16.77 20.82
C HIS A 30 17.60 -17.26 22.28
N PHE A 31 17.35 -16.37 23.22
CA PHE A 31 17.33 -16.69 24.66
C PHE A 31 16.05 -17.40 25.11
N PHE A 32 14.90 -17.08 24.51
CA PHE A 32 13.59 -17.56 24.97
C PHE A 32 12.83 -18.41 23.95
N GLY A 33 13.43 -18.75 22.80
CA GLY A 33 12.79 -19.57 21.76
C GLY A 33 12.42 -21.00 22.21
N HIS A 34 13.05 -21.51 23.27
CA HIS A 34 12.69 -22.79 23.89
C HIS A 34 11.45 -22.72 24.80
N LYS A 35 11.06 -21.51 25.23
CA LYS A 35 9.92 -21.25 26.13
C LYS A 35 8.76 -20.55 25.44
N SER A 36 8.99 -20.00 24.26
CA SER A 36 8.00 -19.26 23.48
C SER A 36 8.17 -19.63 22.02
N ASN A 37 7.08 -19.91 21.32
CA ASN A 37 7.11 -20.33 19.90
C ASN A 37 7.24 -19.11 18.97
N VAL A 38 8.16 -18.21 19.32
CA VAL A 38 8.44 -16.96 18.61
C VAL A 38 9.39 -17.28 17.45
N GLU A 39 8.85 -17.20 16.23
CA GLU A 39 9.59 -17.41 14.99
C GLU A 39 10.17 -16.10 14.43
N SER A 40 10.57 -16.08 13.16
CA SER A 40 11.03 -14.87 12.47
C SER A 40 9.85 -13.95 12.16
N GLU A 41 10.10 -12.64 12.13
CA GLU A 41 9.10 -11.63 11.75
C GLU A 41 8.40 -11.92 10.42
N TRP A 42 9.09 -12.59 9.48
CA TRP A 42 8.54 -13.08 8.22
C TRP A 42 7.29 -13.94 8.38
N LYS A 43 7.18 -14.71 9.47
CA LYS A 43 6.00 -15.53 9.75
C LYS A 43 4.75 -14.66 9.94
N VAL A 44 4.88 -13.46 10.51
CA VAL A 44 3.74 -12.53 10.66
C VAL A 44 3.31 -11.96 9.32
N ILE A 45 4.26 -11.65 8.43
CA ILE A 45 3.96 -11.20 7.07
C ILE A 45 3.21 -12.31 6.31
N TYR A 46 3.69 -13.55 6.41
CA TYR A 46 3.03 -14.73 5.86
C TYR A 46 1.62 -14.93 6.42
N LEU A 47 1.45 -14.86 7.75
CA LEU A 47 0.15 -14.97 8.41
C LEU A 47 -0.81 -13.82 8.06
N ALA A 48 -0.28 -12.67 7.66
CA ALA A 48 -1.06 -11.53 7.21
C ALA A 48 -1.49 -11.65 5.74
N GLU A 49 -1.07 -12.72 5.04
CA GLU A 49 -1.31 -12.92 3.59
C GLU A 49 -0.87 -11.70 2.77
N VAL A 50 0.20 -11.03 3.22
CA VAL A 50 0.76 -9.88 2.51
C VAL A 50 1.78 -10.40 1.51
N GLU A 51 1.39 -10.43 0.25
CA GLU A 51 2.30 -10.72 -0.86
C GLU A 51 2.86 -9.41 -1.40
N ASP A 52 4.19 -9.28 -1.37
CA ASP A 52 4.88 -8.15 -1.98
C ASP A 52 4.86 -8.31 -3.51
N VAL A 53 4.52 -7.24 -4.21
CA VAL A 53 4.54 -7.21 -5.67
C VAL A 53 5.77 -6.42 -6.10
N TRP A 54 6.54 -7.00 -7.01
CA TRP A 54 7.74 -6.41 -7.57
C TRP A 54 7.51 -6.02 -9.02
N TYR A 55 7.91 -4.81 -9.37
CA TYR A 55 7.91 -4.32 -10.74
C TYR A 55 9.31 -3.98 -11.19
N ASP A 56 9.63 -4.37 -12.43
CA ASP A 56 10.85 -3.94 -13.09
C ASP A 56 10.73 -2.45 -13.45
N CYS A 57 11.80 -1.71 -13.23
CA CYS A 57 11.84 -0.27 -13.38
C CYS A 57 13.11 0.14 -14.13
N CYS A 58 13.03 1.27 -14.83
CA CYS A 58 14.19 1.90 -15.43
C CYS A 58 15.22 2.26 -14.34
N ILE A 59 16.52 2.10 -14.64
CA ILE A 59 17.63 2.45 -13.74
C ILE A 59 17.63 3.91 -13.27
N LYS A 60 17.05 4.82 -14.08
CA LYS A 60 16.85 6.24 -13.75
C LYS A 60 15.49 6.53 -13.11
N SER A 61 14.73 5.49 -12.74
CA SER A 61 13.39 5.57 -12.16
C SER A 61 12.38 6.36 -13.00
N CYS A 62 12.59 6.47 -14.31
CA CYS A 62 11.71 7.25 -15.19
C CYS A 62 10.33 6.60 -15.38
N MET A 63 10.30 5.26 -15.43
CA MET A 63 9.08 4.48 -15.63
C MET A 63 9.24 3.07 -15.05
N ALA A 64 8.10 2.41 -14.81
CA ALA A 64 8.02 0.98 -14.50
C ALA A 64 7.59 0.20 -15.75
N PHE A 65 8.22 -0.94 -15.99
CA PHE A 65 7.91 -1.88 -17.07
C PHE A 65 6.72 -2.75 -16.66
N THR A 66 5.52 -2.18 -16.78
CA THR A 66 4.24 -2.81 -16.36
C THR A 66 3.19 -2.67 -17.44
N GLY A 67 2.16 -3.54 -17.43
CA GLY A 67 1.07 -3.51 -18.41
C GLY A 67 1.58 -3.63 -19.84
N GLU A 68 1.29 -2.63 -20.67
CA GLU A 68 1.74 -2.55 -22.07
C GLU A 68 3.26 -2.39 -22.23
N TYR A 69 3.98 -2.02 -21.16
CA TYR A 69 5.42 -1.75 -21.19
C TYR A 69 6.29 -2.95 -20.78
N VAL A 70 5.71 -4.10 -20.45
CA VAL A 70 6.45 -5.27 -19.93
C VAL A 70 7.47 -5.80 -20.94
N ASP A 71 7.11 -5.81 -22.23
CA ASP A 71 7.93 -6.38 -23.30
C ASP A 71 8.90 -5.36 -23.93
N LEU A 72 8.95 -4.13 -23.41
CA LEU A 72 9.90 -3.14 -23.90
C LEU A 72 11.33 -3.53 -23.49
N GLU A 73 12.23 -3.57 -24.47
CA GLU A 73 13.66 -3.77 -24.23
C GLU A 73 14.34 -2.52 -23.68
N HIS A 74 13.78 -1.34 -23.96
CA HIS A 74 14.33 -0.04 -23.61
C HIS A 74 13.27 0.85 -22.96
N CYS A 75 13.71 1.69 -22.03
CA CYS A 75 12.87 2.72 -21.42
C CYS A 75 12.35 3.69 -22.48
N ALA A 76 11.03 3.88 -22.56
CA ALA A 76 10.40 4.79 -23.53
C ALA A 76 10.77 6.28 -23.31
N LEU A 77 11.32 6.64 -22.15
CA LEU A 77 11.63 8.03 -21.79
C LEU A 77 13.11 8.39 -21.91
N CYS A 78 14.02 7.48 -21.53
CA CYS A 78 15.47 7.76 -21.50
C CYS A 78 16.30 6.75 -22.30
N ASN A 79 15.65 5.78 -22.95
CA ASN A 79 16.25 4.76 -23.80
C ASN A 79 17.30 3.86 -23.12
N GLU A 80 17.35 3.85 -21.78
CA GLU A 80 18.17 2.89 -21.03
C GLU A 80 17.61 1.48 -21.18
N LEU A 81 18.49 0.49 -21.15
CA LEU A 81 18.13 -0.92 -21.22
C LEU A 81 17.22 -1.30 -20.03
N HIS A 82 16.21 -2.11 -20.30
CA HIS A 82 15.36 -2.70 -19.28
C HIS A 82 16.15 -3.72 -18.45
N LYS A 83 16.82 -4.65 -19.14
CA LYS A 83 17.53 -5.78 -18.53
C LYS A 83 19.01 -5.72 -18.81
N ASP A 84 19.79 -6.21 -17.86
CA ASP A 84 21.23 -6.39 -17.99
C ASP A 84 21.57 -7.57 -18.92
N THR A 85 22.87 -7.80 -19.12
CA THR A 85 23.39 -8.90 -19.96
C THR A 85 23.01 -10.30 -19.45
N HIS A 86 22.55 -10.42 -18.21
CA HIS A 86 22.10 -11.68 -17.60
C HIS A 86 20.57 -11.81 -17.62
N GLY A 87 19.85 -10.87 -18.25
CA GLY A 87 18.40 -10.87 -18.33
C GLY A 87 17.69 -10.40 -17.06
N LYS A 88 18.40 -9.77 -16.12
CA LYS A 88 17.82 -9.23 -14.87
C LYS A 88 17.55 -7.74 -15.03
N SER A 89 16.42 -7.27 -14.49
CA SER A 89 16.15 -5.83 -14.45
C SER A 89 17.23 -5.08 -13.66
N HIS A 90 17.60 -3.89 -14.14
CA HIS A 90 18.56 -3.01 -13.47
C HIS A 90 18.02 -2.47 -12.14
N TRP A 91 16.71 -2.29 -12.03
CA TRP A 91 16.05 -1.79 -10.83
C TRP A 91 14.68 -2.44 -10.67
N CYS A 92 14.30 -2.74 -9.43
CA CYS A 92 12.97 -3.24 -9.12
C CYS A 92 12.36 -2.43 -7.98
N PHE A 93 11.07 -2.12 -8.09
CA PHE A 93 10.30 -1.49 -7.04
C PHE A 93 9.34 -2.50 -6.42
N GLY A 94 9.47 -2.72 -5.11
CA GLY A 94 8.57 -3.58 -4.33
C GLY A 94 7.52 -2.74 -3.62
N TYR A 95 6.25 -3.16 -3.68
CA TYR A 95 5.19 -2.54 -2.90
C TYR A 95 4.22 -3.57 -2.31
N ILE A 96 3.55 -3.16 -1.24
CA ILE A 96 2.50 -3.94 -0.59
C ILE A 96 1.15 -3.56 -1.21
N PRO A 97 0.40 -4.50 -1.80
CA PRO A 97 -0.91 -4.24 -2.38
C PRO A 97 -1.89 -3.65 -1.36
N HIS A 98 -2.32 -2.42 -1.60
CA HIS A 98 -3.26 -1.72 -0.72
C HIS A 98 -4.67 -2.35 -0.73
N ILE A 99 -5.04 -3.06 -1.80
CA ILE A 99 -6.37 -3.70 -1.94
C ILE A 99 -6.64 -4.66 -0.79
N LEU A 100 -5.65 -5.45 -0.36
CA LEU A 100 -5.80 -6.40 0.75
C LEU A 100 -6.06 -5.67 2.07
N ARG A 101 -5.34 -4.56 2.30
CA ARG A 101 -5.53 -3.71 3.47
C ARG A 101 -6.93 -3.09 3.47
N LEU A 102 -7.38 -2.55 2.34
CA LEU A 102 -8.73 -1.97 2.21
C LEU A 102 -9.81 -3.01 2.49
N LYS A 103 -9.71 -4.21 1.91
CA LYS A 103 -10.62 -5.33 2.22
C LYS A 103 -10.62 -5.66 3.72
N GLY A 104 -9.45 -5.66 4.36
CA GLY A 104 -9.31 -5.87 5.80
C GLY A 104 -10.03 -4.81 6.65
N LEU A 105 -9.95 -3.53 6.26
CA LEU A 105 -10.64 -2.44 6.95
C LEU A 105 -12.17 -2.64 6.92
N TYR A 106 -12.73 -3.04 5.78
CA TYR A 106 -14.17 -3.30 5.64
C TYR A 106 -14.67 -4.56 6.37
N LYS A 107 -13.78 -5.51 6.71
CA LYS A 107 -14.15 -6.67 7.54
C LYS A 107 -14.47 -6.29 8.99
N SER A 108 -13.95 -5.17 9.48
CA SER A 108 -14.23 -4.68 10.84
C SER A 108 -15.44 -3.75 10.82
N LYS A 109 -16.55 -4.14 11.45
CA LYS A 109 -17.76 -3.30 11.55
C LYS A 109 -17.46 -1.89 12.04
N ARG A 110 -16.64 -1.79 13.09
CA ARG A 110 -16.23 -0.50 13.68
C ARG A 110 -15.50 0.38 12.67
N ILE A 111 -14.53 -0.17 11.95
CA ILE A 111 -13.75 0.59 10.97
C ILE A 111 -14.59 0.92 9.74
N ALA A 112 -15.38 -0.03 9.24
CA ALA A 112 -16.31 0.20 8.14
C ALA A 112 -17.27 1.37 8.43
N SER A 113 -17.79 1.48 9.66
CA SER A 113 -18.59 2.63 10.08
C SER A 113 -17.81 3.94 10.06
N LEU A 114 -16.54 3.95 10.48
CA LEU A 114 -15.68 5.14 10.41
C LEU A 114 -15.35 5.53 8.97
N MET A 115 -15.21 4.56 8.06
CA MET A 115 -14.96 4.82 6.64
C MET A 115 -16.12 5.50 5.92
N LEU A 116 -17.33 5.53 6.51
CA LEU A 116 -18.45 6.33 6.02
C LEU A 116 -18.30 7.83 6.29
N TYR A 117 -17.23 8.27 6.97
CA TYR A 117 -16.97 9.68 7.27
C TYR A 117 -17.15 10.58 6.06
N ARG A 118 -16.51 10.24 4.92
CA ARG A 118 -16.64 10.99 3.66
C ARG A 118 -18.09 11.15 3.22
N HIS A 119 -18.86 10.05 3.24
CA HIS A 119 -20.25 10.05 2.77
C HIS A 119 -21.17 10.86 3.70
N ASN A 120 -20.90 10.81 5.00
CA ASN A 120 -21.68 11.51 6.01
C ASN A 120 -21.18 12.94 6.30
N PHE A 121 -20.11 13.37 5.64
CA PHE A 121 -19.51 14.68 5.87
C PHE A 121 -20.39 15.76 5.24
N GLU A 122 -20.82 16.72 6.05
CA GLU A 122 -21.61 17.86 5.60
C GLU A 122 -20.66 19.00 5.18
N ALA A 123 -20.56 19.21 3.86
CA ALA A 123 -19.63 20.18 3.31
C ALA A 123 -20.08 21.63 3.60
N SER A 124 -19.14 22.47 4.05
CA SER A 124 -19.33 23.90 4.27
C SER A 124 -19.19 24.68 2.96
N THR A 125 -20.16 25.55 2.65
CA THR A 125 -20.11 26.40 1.45
C THR A 125 -19.27 27.67 1.64
N THR A 126 -18.88 28.00 2.88
CA THR A 126 -18.26 29.28 3.22
C THR A 126 -16.81 29.17 3.68
N SER A 127 -16.36 27.97 4.03
CA SER A 127 -15.01 27.70 4.51
C SER A 127 -14.57 26.29 4.12
N ILE A 128 -13.27 26.11 3.93
CA ILE A 128 -12.69 24.78 3.74
C ILE A 128 -12.28 24.27 5.12
N SER A 129 -13.03 23.30 5.63
CA SER A 129 -12.75 22.62 6.90
C SER A 129 -12.14 21.23 6.71
N ASP A 130 -12.40 20.61 5.56
CA ASP A 130 -11.86 19.33 5.14
C ASP A 130 -11.55 19.32 3.62
N VAL A 131 -10.86 18.29 3.14
CA VAL A 131 -10.62 18.09 1.70
C VAL A 131 -11.93 17.94 0.92
N PHE A 132 -13.00 17.44 1.55
CA PHE A 132 -14.31 17.30 0.92
C PHE A 132 -15.04 18.64 0.68
N ASP A 133 -14.57 19.72 1.32
CA ASP A 133 -15.02 21.09 1.04
C ASP A 133 -14.29 21.73 -0.14
N ALA A 134 -13.17 21.16 -0.59
CA ALA A 134 -12.36 21.77 -1.63
C ALA A 134 -13.07 21.71 -2.98
N ASP A 135 -12.95 22.78 -3.77
CA ASP A 135 -13.58 22.88 -5.09
C ASP A 135 -13.15 21.73 -6.02
N GLY A 136 -11.90 21.28 -5.94
CA GLY A 136 -11.41 20.13 -6.71
C GLY A 136 -12.15 18.83 -6.39
N TYR A 137 -12.46 18.56 -5.11
CA TYR A 137 -13.25 17.38 -4.75
C TYR A 137 -14.70 17.52 -5.22
N ARG A 138 -15.30 18.71 -5.10
CA ARG A 138 -16.68 18.98 -5.56
C ARG A 138 -16.84 18.78 -7.07
N GLN A 139 -15.88 19.27 -7.86
CA GLN A 139 -15.88 19.08 -9.30
C GLN A 139 -15.86 17.59 -9.69
N LEU A 140 -15.16 16.75 -8.93
CA LEU A 140 -15.13 15.32 -9.17
C LEU A 140 -16.50 14.65 -8.96
N LEU A 141 -17.30 15.10 -7.99
CA LEU A 141 -18.64 14.53 -7.74
C LEU A 141 -19.56 14.59 -8.96
N ASP A 142 -19.40 15.62 -9.79
CA ASP A 142 -20.18 15.81 -11.03
C ASP A 142 -19.52 15.18 -12.26
N CYS A 143 -18.29 14.66 -12.12
CA CYS A 143 -17.53 14.06 -13.21
C CYS A 143 -17.76 12.55 -13.31
N LYS A 144 -17.96 12.05 -14.54
CA LYS A 144 -18.00 10.61 -14.82
C LYS A 144 -16.61 9.98 -14.69
N VAL A 145 -16.58 8.78 -14.12
CA VAL A 145 -15.32 8.02 -13.99
C VAL A 145 -14.82 7.61 -15.36
N LYS A 146 -13.53 7.87 -15.64
CA LYS A 146 -12.87 7.44 -16.87
C LYS A 146 -11.73 6.49 -16.55
N VAL A 147 -11.74 5.31 -17.18
CA VAL A 147 -10.70 4.28 -17.05
C VAL A 147 -10.26 3.89 -18.44
N ASP A 148 -8.96 3.98 -18.72
CA ASP A 148 -8.37 3.66 -20.04
C ASP A 148 -9.10 4.32 -21.22
N GLY A 149 -9.50 5.58 -21.04
CA GLY A 149 -10.25 6.37 -22.03
C GLY A 149 -11.74 6.05 -22.14
N CYS A 150 -12.25 5.03 -21.43
CA CYS A 150 -13.65 4.64 -21.42
C CYS A 150 -14.40 5.30 -20.26
N GLU A 151 -15.54 5.93 -20.55
CA GLU A 151 -16.41 6.55 -19.54
C GLU A 151 -17.38 5.53 -18.92
N LEU A 152 -17.42 5.48 -17.60
CA LEU A 152 -18.29 4.59 -16.83
C LEU A 152 -19.65 5.26 -16.54
N PRO A 153 -20.72 4.48 -16.28
CA PRO A 153 -22.06 5.04 -16.10
C PRO A 153 -22.24 5.86 -14.80
N HIS A 154 -21.30 5.79 -13.87
CA HIS A 154 -21.36 6.47 -12.57
C HIS A 154 -20.33 7.61 -12.45
N SER A 155 -20.61 8.56 -11.57
CA SER A 155 -19.72 9.68 -11.25
C SER A 155 -18.75 9.31 -10.12
N TYR A 156 -17.65 10.03 -9.98
CA TYR A 156 -16.71 9.80 -8.88
C TYR A 156 -17.42 9.95 -7.53
N PHE A 157 -17.11 9.04 -6.60
CA PHE A 157 -17.57 9.07 -5.22
C PHE A 157 -19.10 9.00 -5.02
N SER A 158 -19.83 8.51 -6.03
CA SER A 158 -21.28 8.35 -6.02
C SER A 158 -21.78 7.29 -5.05
N GLU A 159 -20.97 6.29 -4.72
CA GLU A 159 -21.33 5.23 -3.77
C GLU A 159 -20.80 5.54 -2.37
N LYS A 160 -21.58 5.20 -1.34
CA LYS A 160 -21.20 5.47 0.07
C LYS A 160 -19.93 4.73 0.52
N HIS A 161 -19.54 3.67 -0.18
CA HIS A 161 -18.34 2.90 0.09
C HIS A 161 -17.13 3.35 -0.73
N ASP A 162 -17.27 4.38 -1.59
CA ASP A 162 -16.13 4.92 -2.32
C ASP A 162 -15.13 5.55 -1.36
N VAL A 163 -13.86 5.26 -1.60
CA VAL A 163 -12.74 5.69 -0.75
C VAL A 163 -11.92 6.72 -1.51
N ALA A 164 -11.74 7.90 -0.92
CA ALA A 164 -10.78 8.88 -1.39
C ALA A 164 -9.40 8.55 -0.79
N LEU A 165 -8.40 8.31 -1.64
CA LEU A 165 -7.02 8.05 -1.24
C LEU A 165 -6.14 9.21 -1.70
N SER A 166 -5.44 9.82 -0.75
CA SER A 166 -4.41 10.81 -1.03
C SER A 166 -3.05 10.17 -0.85
N VAL A 167 -2.18 10.33 -1.85
CA VAL A 167 -0.80 9.85 -1.79
C VAL A 167 0.11 11.08 -1.72
N PHE A 168 1.00 11.09 -0.73
CA PHE A 168 2.10 12.05 -0.65
C PHE A 168 3.38 11.30 -0.95
N VAL A 169 4.06 11.66 -2.04
CA VAL A 169 5.32 11.04 -2.46
C VAL A 169 6.41 12.09 -2.31
N ASP A 170 7.44 11.78 -1.52
CA ASP A 170 8.68 12.57 -1.51
C ASP A 170 9.68 11.89 -2.44
N THR A 171 10.08 12.59 -3.51
CA THR A 171 10.99 12.04 -4.53
C THR A 171 12.43 12.39 -4.20
N TYR A 172 13.00 11.75 -3.17
CA TYR A 172 14.45 11.71 -2.98
C TYR A 172 14.90 10.29 -2.63
N THR A 173 15.87 9.79 -3.40
CA THR A 173 16.58 8.55 -3.09
C THR A 173 17.57 8.87 -1.97
N VAL A 174 17.23 8.56 -0.71
CA VAL A 174 18.05 8.94 0.45
C VAL A 174 19.32 8.08 0.60
N PHE A 175 19.46 6.98 -0.16
CA PHE A 175 20.65 6.14 -0.09
C PHE A 175 21.09 5.68 -1.49
N HIS A 176 22.35 5.99 -1.81
CA HIS A 176 23.14 5.42 -2.90
C HIS A 176 24.07 4.33 -2.35
#